data_AF-A0A4T2GZ07-F1
#
_entry.id   AF-A0A4T2GZ07-F1
#
_cell.length_a   1.000
_cell.length_b   1.000
_cell.length_c   1.000
_cell.angle_alpha   90.00
_cell.angle_beta   90.00
_cell.angle_gamma   90.00
#
_symmetry.space_group_name_H-M   'P 1'
#
loop_
_entity.id
_entity.type
_entity.pdbx_description
1 polymer ?
#
loop_
_entity_poly.entity_id
_entity_poly.type
_entity_poly.pdbx_seq_one_letter_code
_entity_poly.pdbx_strand_id
1 'polypeptide(L)' 'MYKQYNTNQLSLELNIAWDLPATHEARLISQFVDTIPQPVLLDEISHTGRPAFHPAMLLKMTL' A
#
# COMPACT_ATOMS: atom_id res chain seq x y z
N MET A 1 14.16 35.22 -29.29
CA MET A 1 15.13 34.10 -29.23
C MET A 1 14.63 33.10 -28.20
N TYR A 2 14.27 31.90 -28.65
CA TYR A 2 13.77 30.84 -27.77
C TYR A 2 14.97 30.13 -27.11
N LYS A 3 15.02 30.09 -25.78
CA LYS A 3 16.06 29.34 -25.04
C LYS A 3 15.58 27.89 -24.93
N GLN A 4 16.32 26.99 -25.56
CA GLN A 4 16.11 25.54 -25.45
C GLN A 4 16.62 25.09 -24.07
N TYR A 5 15.72 25.02 -23.08
CA TYR A 5 16.04 24.41 -21.79
C TYR A 5 16.00 22.89 -21.96
N ASN A 6 17.13 22.27 -22.28
CA ASN A 6 17.26 20.83 -22.19
C ASN A 6 17.56 20.45 -20.74
N THR A 7 16.53 20.41 -19.90
CA THR A 7 16.60 19.70 -18.62
C THR A 7 16.70 18.22 -18.95
N ASN A 8 17.92 17.66 -18.92
CA ASN A 8 18.26 16.23 -19.12
C ASN A 8 17.65 15.32 -18.02
N GLN A 9 16.44 15.61 -17.55
CA GLN A 9 15.76 14.90 -16.50
C GLN A 9 14.71 13.99 -17.15
N LEU A 10 15.13 12.74 -17.39
CA LEU A 10 14.30 11.69 -18.01
C LEU A 10 13.31 11.04 -17.03
N SER A 11 13.41 11.36 -15.74
CA SER A 11 12.55 10.83 -14.68
C SER A 11 12.25 11.90 -13.63
N LEU A 12 11.00 11.91 -13.17
CA LEU A 12 10.57 12.71 -12.03
C LEU A 12 10.75 11.87 -10.77
N GLU A 13 11.75 12.19 -9.94
CA GLU A 13 11.87 11.61 -8.60
C GLU A 13 10.77 12.23 -7.72
N LEU A 14 9.67 11.50 -7.58
CA LEU A 14 8.63 11.84 -6.63
C LEU A 14 9.12 11.43 -5.23
N ASN A 15 9.45 12.42 -4.40
CA ASN A 15 9.69 12.18 -2.98
C ASN A 15 8.36 11.91 -2.27
N ILE A 16 7.83 10.70 -2.42
CA ILE A 16 6.61 10.21 -1.75
C ILE A 16 6.98 9.60 -0.39
N ALA A 17 8.03 10.09 0.28
CA ALA A 17 8.33 9.72 1.64
C ALA A 17 7.35 10.41 2.58
N TRP A 18 6.12 9.89 2.64
CA TRP A 18 5.14 10.27 3.65
C TRP A 18 5.20 9.24 4.78
N ASP A 19 5.92 9.57 5.86
CA ASP A 19 5.86 8.75 7.07
C ASP A 19 4.57 9.04 7.82
N LEU A 20 3.85 7.99 8.16
CA LEU A 20 2.56 8.09 8.83
C LEU A 20 2.80 8.31 10.34
N PRO A 21 2.33 9.43 10.92
CA PRO A 21 2.53 9.73 12.34
C PRO A 21 2.05 8.58 13.24
N ALA A 22 2.71 8.39 14.38
CA ALA A 22 2.38 7.31 15.32
C ALA A 22 0.93 7.41 15.85
N THR A 23 0.37 8.63 15.90
CA THR A 23 -0.99 8.92 16.38
C THR A 23 -2.06 8.83 15.28
N HIS A 24 -1.68 8.50 14.04
CA HIS A 24 -2.61 8.48 12.92
C HIS A 24 -3.55 7.27 13.01
N GLU A 25 -4.84 7.46 12.74
CA GLU A 25 -5.87 6.42 12.86
C GLU A 25 -5.57 5.18 11.99
N ALA A 26 -4.98 5.35 10.82
CA ALA A 26 -4.55 4.23 9.98
C ALA A 26 -3.50 3.30 10.65
N ARG A 27 -2.75 3.74 11.66
CA ARG A 27 -1.91 2.84 12.48
C ARG A 27 -2.77 1.92 13.34
N LEU A 28 -3.84 2.43 13.94
CA LEU A 28 -4.79 1.64 14.72
C LEU A 28 -5.51 0.62 13.84
N ILE A 29 -5.90 1.01 12.62
CA ILE A 29 -6.53 0.06 11.70
C ILE A 29 -5.53 -1.00 11.21
N SER A 30 -4.29 -0.61 10.91
CA SER A 30 -3.22 -1.56 10.57
C SER A 30 -2.98 -2.57 11.68
N GLN A 31 -2.91 -2.11 12.94
CA GLN A 31 -2.78 -2.96 14.12
C GLN A 31 -3.98 -3.89 14.29
N PHE A 32 -5.20 -3.38 14.08
CA PHE A 32 -6.40 -4.22 14.11
C PHE A 32 -6.33 -5.35 13.08
N VAL A 33 -5.98 -5.05 11.82
CA VAL A 33 -5.83 -6.07 10.78
C VAL A 33 -4.75 -7.10 11.14
N ASP A 34 -3.67 -6.69 11.80
CA ASP A 34 -2.61 -7.60 12.27
C ASP A 34 -3.06 -8.54 13.40
N THR A 35 -4.12 -8.19 14.14
CA THR A 35 -4.68 -9.08 15.18
C THR A 35 -5.61 -10.16 14.64
N ILE A 36 -6.00 -10.10 13.36
CA ILE A 36 -6.91 -11.08 12.76
C ILE A 36 -6.18 -12.42 12.61
N PRO A 37 -6.73 -13.54 13.15
CA PRO A 37 -6.12 -14.84 13.00
C PRO A 37 -5.97 -15.25 11.52
N GLN A 38 -4.80 -15.80 11.16
CA GLN A 38 -4.52 -16.26 9.80
C GLN A 38 -5.55 -17.24 9.24
N PRO A 39 -6.11 -18.21 10.00
CA PRO A 39 -7.14 -19.10 9.48
C PRO A 39 -8.35 -18.32 8.97
N VAL A 40 -8.80 -17.29 9.69
CA VAL A 40 -9.93 -16.43 9.26
C VAL A 40 -9.65 -15.73 7.93
N LEU A 41 -8.38 -15.40 7.65
CA LEU A 41 -7.97 -14.73 6.41
C LEU A 41 -7.73 -15.71 5.25
N LEU A 42 -7.40 -16.97 5.53
CA LEU A 42 -6.89 -17.93 4.55
C LEU A 42 -7.79 -19.16 4.34
N ASP A 43 -8.74 -19.42 5.24
CA ASP A 43 -9.60 -20.61 5.21
C ASP A 43 -10.58 -20.57 4.03
N GLU A 44 -10.90 -19.38 3.50
CA GLU A 44 -11.64 -19.28 2.24
C GLU A 44 -10.69 -19.48 1.05
N ILE A 45 -10.62 -20.73 0.61
CA ILE A 45 -10.00 -21.11 -0.66
C ILE A 45 -10.78 -20.38 -1.77
N SER A 46 -10.21 -19.30 -2.27
CA SER A 46 -10.76 -18.56 -3.41
C SER A 46 -11.09 -19.52 -4.56
N HIS A 47 -12.37 -19.59 -4.93
CA HIS A 47 -12.87 -20.43 -6.02
C HIS A 47 -12.25 -20.05 -7.39
N THR A 48 -11.60 -18.89 -7.50
CA THR A 48 -10.99 -18.37 -8.73
C THR A 48 -9.46 -18.52 -8.76
N GLY A 49 -8.87 -19.19 -7.76
CA GLY A 49 -7.43 -19.45 -7.66
C GLY A 49 -6.73 -18.66 -6.56
N ARG A 50 -5.41 -18.87 -6.41
CA ARG A 50 -4.61 -18.23 -5.35
C ARG A 50 -4.63 -16.70 -5.53
N PRO A 51 -5.05 -15.91 -4.52
CA PRO A 51 -5.05 -14.47 -4.64
C PRO A 51 -3.62 -13.96 -4.89
N ALA A 52 -3.49 -12.97 -5.78
CA ALA A 52 -2.20 -12.37 -6.14
C ALA A 52 -1.53 -11.62 -4.97
N PHE A 53 -2.32 -11.25 -3.95
CA PHE A 53 -1.90 -10.51 -2.77
C PHE A 53 -2.50 -11.12 -1.50
N HIS A 54 -1.85 -10.89 -0.36
CA HIS A 54 -2.34 -11.37 0.92
C HIS A 54 -3.62 -10.62 1.32
N PRO A 55 -4.69 -11.29 1.81
CA PRO A 55 -5.94 -10.62 2.21
C PRO A 55 -5.74 -9.49 3.22
N ALA A 56 -4.86 -9.69 4.22
CA ALA A 56 -4.47 -8.61 5.15
C ALA A 56 -3.88 -7.37 4.47
N MET A 57 -3.12 -7.54 3.39
CA MET A 57 -2.56 -6.41 2.64
C MET A 57 -3.68 -5.65 1.91
N LEU A 58 -4.61 -6.37 1.28
CA LEU A 58 -5.75 -5.76 0.59
C LEU A 58 -6.65 -4.99 1.56
N LEU A 59 -6.92 -5.53 2.75
CA LEU A 59 -7.69 -4.85 3.80
C LEU A 59 -7.05 -3.53 4.24
N LYS A 60 -5.71 -3.47 4.32
CA LYS A 60 -4.99 -2.25 4.66
C LYS A 60 -4.98 -1.21 3.52
N MET A 61 -5.23 -1.62 2.28
CA MET A 61 -5.27 -0.73 1.11
C MET A 61 -6.64 -0.10 0.87
N THR A 62 -7.72 -0.68 1.40
CA THR A 62 -9.09 -0.16 1.22
C THR A 62 -9.42 1.06 2.09
N LEU A 63 -8.46 1.56 2.86
CA LEU A 63 -8.62 2.61 3.87
C LEU A 63 -7.69 3.80 3.60
#